data_AF-A0AAD4G9C2-F1
#
_entry.id   AF-A0AAD4G9C2-F1
#
_cell.length_a   1.000
_cell.length_b   1.000
_cell.length_c   1.000
_cell.angle_alpha   90.00
_cell.angle_beta   90.00
_cell.angle_gamma   90.00
#
_symmetry.space_group_name_H-M   'P 1'
#
loop_
_entity.id
_entity.type
_entity.pdbx_description
1 polymer ?
#
loop_
_entity_poly.entity_id
_entity_poly.type
_entity_poly.pdbx_seq_one_letter_code
_entity_poly.pdbx_strand_id
1 'polypeptide(L)'
;MLSFISKIVAMSIFIYLCIVAPSASGRIDKGTASLSRYRTDATRTKPTRPAGVPKSPHDNRYNPSSTSVPRGVRRDRQRDRSTQTDIPLRNNANKARIGARKSLARSRAATPTKQRRQNEQPTPEPTGDASASTTVYVYGPNAFALLLPQNSGEMVSDAEEGGIAYCTDGSGCGNPFPNGLITGAAYSASADGSYVQITGCMDSSKFPFADNDDGGQFDVRYPNGAQCTFGGYGASFIEQVEPSANRFCLRCCKSANDQQNCNSHQDRAGCPVAVPGTYEFGEVGCS
;
A
#
# COMPACT_ATOMS: atom_id res chain seq x y z
N MET A 1 -39.92 44.44 18.16
CA MET A 1 -39.30 44.79 16.86
C MET A 1 -38.07 45.67 17.09
N LEU A 2 -37.09 45.18 17.86
CA LEU A 2 -35.81 45.85 18.16
C LEU A 2 -34.89 44.81 18.84
N SER A 3 -34.30 43.91 18.06
CA SER A 3 -33.15 43.08 18.49
C SER A 3 -32.57 42.27 17.31
N PHE A 4 -32.28 42.89 16.16
CA PHE A 4 -31.72 42.16 15.01
C PHE A 4 -30.79 42.97 14.08
N ILE A 5 -30.19 44.07 14.56
CA ILE A 5 -29.27 44.90 13.75
C ILE A 5 -27.94 45.16 14.49
N SER A 6 -27.25 44.11 14.95
CA SER A 6 -25.92 44.30 15.56
C SER A 6 -24.93 43.15 15.30
N LYS A 7 -25.01 42.48 14.15
CA LYS A 7 -24.04 41.42 13.78
C LYS A 7 -23.51 41.47 12.34
N ILE A 8 -23.75 42.53 11.56
CA ILE A 8 -23.36 42.57 10.13
C ILE A 8 -22.16 43.50 9.81
N VAL A 9 -21.57 44.21 10.78
CA VAL A 9 -20.49 45.20 10.47
C VAL A 9 -19.07 44.70 10.78
N ALA A 10 -18.87 43.47 11.24
CA ALA A 10 -17.56 42.99 11.72
C ALA A 10 -16.75 42.11 10.73
N MET A 11 -17.02 42.17 9.41
CA MET A 11 -16.33 41.29 8.45
C MET A 11 -16.02 41.94 7.08
N SER A 12 -15.61 43.21 7.05
CA SER A 12 -15.21 43.85 5.78
C SER A 12 -14.06 44.87 5.87
N ILE A 13 -13.17 44.76 6.87
CA ILE A 13 -11.99 45.64 6.97
C ILE A 13 -10.74 44.78 7.26
N PHE A 14 -10.26 44.03 6.27
CA PHE A 14 -8.90 43.46 6.26
C PHE A 14 -8.42 43.18 4.83
N ILE A 15 -8.81 44.02 3.88
CA ILE A 15 -8.19 44.07 2.55
C ILE A 15 -8.09 45.56 2.23
N TYR A 16 -6.90 46.13 2.38
CA TYR A 16 -6.32 47.28 1.67
C TYR A 16 -5.21 47.92 2.54
N LEU A 17 -4.11 48.31 1.90
CA LEU A 17 -2.87 48.95 2.41
C LEU A 17 -1.86 47.95 3.03
N CYS A 18 -0.61 47.80 2.56
CA CYS A 18 0.30 48.77 1.94
C CYS A 18 1.18 48.13 0.86
N ILE A 19 1.28 48.81 -0.30
CA ILE A 19 2.41 48.77 -1.22
C ILE A 19 3.15 50.11 -1.04
N VAL A 20 4.48 50.07 -1.19
CA VAL A 20 5.45 51.15 -1.48
C VAL A 20 6.23 51.75 -0.28
N ALA A 21 7.56 51.66 -0.43
CA ALA A 21 8.67 52.09 0.43
C ALA A 21 8.85 53.63 0.57
N PRO A 22 9.84 54.12 1.34
CA PRO A 22 11.15 54.38 0.72
C PRO A 22 12.40 54.14 1.60
N SER A 23 13.53 54.18 0.89
CA SER A 23 14.95 54.06 1.25
C SER A 23 15.53 55.21 2.08
N ALA A 24 16.52 54.90 2.94
CA ALA A 24 17.67 55.71 3.39
C ALA A 24 18.25 55.07 4.67
N SER A 25 19.53 55.10 5.06
CA SER A 25 20.83 55.45 4.49
C SER A 25 21.85 55.23 5.63
N GLY A 26 23.08 54.83 5.30
CA GLY A 26 24.27 54.94 6.18
C GLY A 26 24.71 53.63 6.83
N ARG A 27 25.99 53.31 6.95
CA ARG A 27 27.24 53.99 6.59
C ARG A 27 28.36 52.95 6.68
N ILE A 28 29.34 53.11 5.81
CA ILE A 28 30.59 52.35 5.70
C ILE A 28 31.46 52.54 6.95
N ASP A 29 32.13 51.49 7.41
CA ASP A 29 33.51 51.59 7.88
C ASP A 29 34.37 50.38 7.47
N LYS A 30 35.59 50.73 7.03
CA LYS A 30 36.63 49.88 6.44
C LYS A 30 37.68 49.53 7.48
N GLY A 31 38.38 48.42 7.25
CA GLY A 31 39.71 48.12 7.78
C GLY A 31 39.71 46.93 8.74
N THR A 32 40.66 46.00 8.73
CA THR A 32 41.92 45.90 8.00
C THR A 32 42.42 44.46 8.16
N ALA A 33 43.22 44.01 7.20
CA ALA A 33 43.80 42.68 7.08
C ALA A 33 44.62 42.22 8.30
N SER A 34 44.71 40.90 8.50
CA SER A 34 45.98 40.27 8.85
C SER A 34 46.08 38.84 8.33
N LEU A 35 47.19 38.60 7.64
CA LEU A 35 47.67 37.36 7.04
C LEU A 35 48.26 36.44 8.12
N SER A 36 48.00 35.14 8.03
CA SER A 36 48.98 34.09 8.41
C SER A 36 48.59 32.80 7.69
N ARG A 37 49.15 32.52 6.50
CA ARG A 37 50.30 31.62 6.30
C ARG A 37 50.30 30.39 7.23
N TYR A 38 49.83 29.27 6.70
CA TYR A 38 50.48 27.98 6.96
C TYR A 38 50.67 27.27 5.61
N ARG A 39 51.94 27.09 5.24
CA ARG A 39 52.44 26.28 4.14
C ARG A 39 53.43 25.30 4.76
N THR A 40 53.58 24.16 4.11
CA THR A 40 54.42 22.97 4.40
C THR A 40 53.66 21.94 5.22
N ASP A 41 53.63 20.65 4.89
CA ASP A 41 54.61 19.90 4.11
C ASP A 41 53.98 18.71 3.37
N ALA A 42 54.51 18.43 2.18
CA ALA A 42 54.13 17.31 1.35
C ALA A 42 55.08 16.15 1.66
N THR A 43 54.61 15.12 2.36
CA THR A 43 55.31 13.83 2.45
C THR A 43 54.50 12.75 1.74
N ARG A 44 54.96 12.49 0.53
CA ARG A 44 54.67 11.34 -0.32
C ARG A 44 55.03 10.05 0.43
N THR A 45 54.04 9.36 0.97
CA THR A 45 54.17 7.96 1.39
C THR A 45 53.52 7.03 0.36
N LYS A 46 54.34 6.06 -0.06
CA LYS A 46 54.13 5.06 -1.09
C LYS A 46 53.10 4.02 -0.60
N PRO A 47 52.08 3.61 -1.38
CA PRO A 47 51.25 2.48 -0.98
C PRO A 47 52.06 1.18 -1.14
N THR A 48 52.37 0.57 -0.01
CA THR A 48 52.86 -0.81 0.09
C THR A 48 51.73 -1.78 -0.25
N ARG A 49 51.98 -2.56 -1.29
CA ARG A 49 51.19 -3.70 -1.78
C ARG A 49 51.15 -4.80 -0.70
N PRO A 50 49.98 -5.26 -0.22
CA PRO A 50 49.92 -6.51 0.52
C PRO A 50 50.09 -7.69 -0.45
N ALA A 51 51.05 -8.54 -0.12
CA ALA A 51 51.29 -9.83 -0.74
C ALA A 51 50.33 -10.88 -0.14
N GLY A 52 49.90 -11.82 -0.98
CA GLY A 52 49.54 -13.17 -0.55
C GLY A 52 48.10 -13.39 -0.10
N VAL A 53 47.18 -13.56 -1.07
CA VAL A 53 46.02 -14.44 -0.86
C VAL A 53 46.38 -15.81 -1.46
N PRO A 54 46.35 -16.90 -0.68
CA PRO A 54 46.62 -18.23 -1.20
C PRO A 54 45.53 -18.68 -2.16
N LYS A 55 45.95 -19.21 -3.30
CA LYS A 55 45.10 -19.85 -4.31
C LYS A 55 44.43 -21.08 -3.67
N SER A 56 43.10 -21.11 -3.66
CA SER A 56 42.35 -22.34 -3.41
C SER A 56 42.42 -23.23 -4.66
N PRO A 57 42.90 -24.48 -4.55
CA PRO A 57 42.76 -25.47 -5.61
C PRO A 57 41.43 -26.19 -5.41
N HIS A 58 40.57 -26.21 -6.43
CA HIS A 58 39.85 -27.39 -6.89
C HIS A 58 38.87 -27.01 -8.00
N ASP A 59 39.38 -27.09 -9.24
CA ASP A 59 38.60 -27.61 -10.36
C ASP A 59 38.22 -29.06 -10.05
N ASN A 60 36.93 -29.42 -10.20
CA ASN A 60 36.55 -30.46 -11.15
C ASN A 60 35.03 -30.66 -11.27
N ARG A 61 34.60 -30.55 -12.54
CA ARG A 61 33.70 -31.46 -13.27
C ARG A 61 32.19 -31.31 -13.07
N TYR A 62 31.65 -30.52 -13.98
CA TYR A 62 30.54 -30.94 -14.83
C TYR A 62 30.76 -32.35 -15.43
N ASN A 63 29.77 -33.24 -15.27
CA ASN A 63 29.58 -34.41 -16.13
C ASN A 63 28.07 -34.72 -16.25
N PRO A 64 27.46 -34.61 -17.44
CA PRO A 64 26.13 -35.11 -17.75
C PRO A 64 26.24 -36.47 -18.48
N SER A 65 25.58 -37.50 -17.98
CA SER A 65 25.34 -38.76 -18.70
C SER A 65 24.17 -39.46 -18.01
N SER A 66 22.95 -39.41 -18.55
CA SER A 66 22.42 -40.31 -19.56
C SER A 66 22.39 -41.77 -19.11
N THR A 67 21.22 -42.22 -18.65
CA THR A 67 20.84 -43.63 -18.74
C THR A 67 19.43 -43.75 -19.28
N SER A 68 19.36 -44.61 -20.28
CA SER A 68 18.30 -44.90 -21.21
C SER A 68 17.08 -45.61 -20.62
N VAL A 69 15.93 -45.28 -21.21
CA VAL A 69 14.62 -45.95 -21.22
C VAL A 69 14.72 -47.46 -21.52
N PRO A 70 13.75 -48.27 -21.08
CA PRO A 70 12.95 -48.99 -22.08
C PRO A 70 11.42 -48.85 -21.92
N ARG A 71 10.79 -49.00 -23.09
CA ARG A 71 9.40 -48.80 -23.49
C ARG A 71 8.45 -49.92 -23.04
N GLY A 72 7.15 -49.57 -23.05
CA GLY A 72 6.01 -50.49 -23.16
C GLY A 72 5.14 -50.44 -21.90
N VAL A 73 3.83 -50.22 -21.91
CA VAL A 73 2.81 -50.70 -22.86
C VAL A 73 1.58 -49.77 -22.78
N ARG A 74 1.08 -49.35 -23.95
CA ARG A 74 -0.28 -48.79 -24.14
C ARG A 74 -1.32 -49.88 -23.88
N ARG A 75 -2.39 -49.57 -23.15
CA ARG A 75 -3.70 -50.20 -23.37
C ARG A 75 -4.81 -49.16 -23.32
N ASP A 76 -5.41 -48.96 -24.48
CA ASP A 76 -6.76 -48.47 -24.67
C ASP A 76 -7.77 -49.33 -23.92
N ARG A 77 -8.85 -48.69 -23.43
CA ARG A 77 -10.23 -49.23 -23.35
C ARG A 77 -11.14 -48.09 -22.88
N GLN A 78 -11.85 -47.45 -23.81
CA GLN A 78 -13.25 -47.74 -24.17
C GLN A 78 -14.26 -47.58 -23.02
N ARG A 79 -14.95 -46.43 -23.06
CA ARG A 79 -16.41 -46.23 -23.11
C ARG A 79 -17.29 -47.49 -22.90
N ASP A 80 -18.16 -47.41 -21.89
CA ASP A 80 -19.55 -47.92 -21.77
C ASP A 80 -20.16 -47.20 -20.54
N ARG A 81 -21.22 -46.39 -20.57
CA ARG A 81 -22.63 -46.46 -21.03
C ARG A 81 -23.51 -47.45 -20.25
N SER A 82 -24.62 -46.88 -19.73
CA SER A 82 -25.81 -47.50 -19.08
C SER A 82 -25.64 -47.72 -17.57
N THR A 83 -26.58 -47.41 -16.66
CA THR A 83 -28.06 -47.22 -16.64
C THR A 83 -28.40 -46.37 -15.41
N GLN A 84 -29.11 -45.23 -15.50
CA GLN A 84 -30.57 -45.08 -15.33
C GLN A 84 -31.23 -45.97 -14.25
N THR A 85 -31.64 -45.34 -13.14
CA THR A 85 -32.84 -45.73 -12.40
C THR A 85 -33.58 -44.49 -11.89
N ASP A 86 -34.80 -44.36 -12.38
CA ASP A 86 -35.80 -43.35 -12.05
C ASP A 86 -36.56 -43.70 -10.75
N ILE A 87 -36.88 -42.63 -10.00
CA ILE A 87 -38.08 -42.26 -9.21
C ILE A 87 -39.12 -43.36 -8.85
N PRO A 88 -39.80 -43.26 -7.68
CA PRO A 88 -41.13 -42.66 -7.74
C PRO A 88 -41.47 -41.69 -6.59
N LEU A 89 -41.98 -40.52 -7.00
CA LEU A 89 -42.82 -39.62 -6.24
C LEU A 89 -44.10 -40.36 -5.87
N ARG A 90 -44.45 -40.39 -4.59
CA ARG A 90 -45.74 -40.90 -4.11
C ARG A 90 -46.56 -39.75 -3.56
N ASN A 91 -47.53 -39.31 -4.36
CA ASN A 91 -48.67 -38.52 -3.92
C ASN A 91 -49.48 -39.33 -2.91
N ASN A 92 -49.94 -38.68 -1.84
CA ASN A 92 -51.15 -39.08 -1.14
C ASN A 92 -51.80 -37.83 -0.53
N ALA A 93 -52.90 -37.42 -1.16
CA ALA A 93 -53.91 -36.59 -0.53
C ALA A 93 -54.63 -37.41 0.54
N ASN A 94 -54.83 -36.85 1.73
CA ASN A 94 -55.93 -37.23 2.59
C ASN A 94 -56.42 -36.03 3.42
N LYS A 95 -57.74 -35.94 3.48
CA LYS A 95 -58.56 -34.82 3.90
C LYS A 95 -58.94 -34.96 5.38
N ALA A 96 -58.97 -33.83 6.07
CA ALA A 96 -59.74 -33.50 7.29
C ALA A 96 -59.38 -34.18 8.64
N ARG A 97 -58.99 -33.36 9.63
CA ARG A 97 -59.84 -33.12 10.81
C ARG A 97 -59.39 -31.91 11.63
N ILE A 98 -60.41 -31.28 12.20
CA ILE A 98 -60.47 -30.05 12.98
C ILE A 98 -59.72 -30.21 14.32
N GLY A 99 -59.01 -29.16 14.74
CA GLY A 99 -58.42 -29.07 16.08
C GLY A 99 -57.65 -27.78 16.28
N ALA A 100 -58.36 -26.72 16.69
CA ALA A 100 -57.77 -25.44 17.05
C ALA A 100 -56.78 -25.60 18.23
N ARG A 101 -55.49 -25.36 17.99
CA ARG A 101 -54.50 -25.08 19.03
C ARG A 101 -53.86 -23.74 18.74
N LYS A 102 -54.18 -22.75 19.57
CA LYS A 102 -53.53 -21.43 19.59
C LYS A 102 -52.03 -21.64 19.87
N SER A 103 -51.19 -21.55 18.84
CA SER A 103 -49.74 -21.46 19.01
C SER A 103 -49.39 -20.00 19.32
N LEU A 104 -48.99 -19.73 20.55
CA LEU A 104 -48.31 -18.50 20.92
C LEU A 104 -47.03 -18.41 20.07
N ALA A 105 -47.04 -17.52 19.08
CA ALA A 105 -45.88 -17.21 18.27
C ALA A 105 -44.83 -16.54 19.17
N ARG A 106 -43.87 -17.31 19.66
CA ARG A 106 -42.68 -16.81 20.31
C ARG A 106 -41.84 -16.16 19.22
N SER A 107 -41.87 -14.83 19.14
CA SER A 107 -40.97 -14.02 18.33
C SER A 107 -39.53 -14.46 18.59
N ARG A 108 -38.94 -15.18 17.63
CA ARG A 108 -37.51 -15.46 17.62
C ARG A 108 -36.82 -14.12 17.41
N ALA A 109 -36.33 -13.54 18.50
CA ALA A 109 -35.38 -12.45 18.44
C ALA A 109 -34.23 -12.88 17.52
N ALA A 110 -33.98 -12.09 16.48
CA ALA A 110 -32.86 -12.29 15.58
C ALA A 110 -31.58 -12.33 16.43
N THR A 111 -30.86 -13.45 16.36
CA THR A 111 -29.55 -13.58 16.98
C THR A 111 -28.65 -12.53 16.32
N PRO A 112 -27.93 -11.68 17.09
CA PRO A 112 -26.98 -10.76 16.51
C PRO A 112 -25.94 -11.61 15.77
N THR A 113 -25.80 -11.41 14.47
CA THR A 113 -24.69 -11.94 13.70
C THR A 113 -23.41 -11.52 14.41
N LYS A 114 -22.72 -12.51 14.99
CA LYS A 114 -21.41 -12.35 15.61
C LYS A 114 -20.50 -11.82 14.50
N GLN A 115 -20.27 -10.51 14.43
CA GLN A 115 -19.20 -9.95 13.60
C GLN A 115 -17.96 -10.78 13.92
N ARG A 116 -17.36 -11.41 12.92
CA ARG A 116 -16.05 -12.06 13.11
C ARG A 116 -15.16 -10.96 13.69
N ARG A 117 -14.69 -11.15 14.92
CA ARG A 117 -13.69 -10.26 15.49
C ARG A 117 -12.52 -10.27 14.50
N GLN A 118 -12.14 -9.10 14.01
CA GLN A 118 -10.99 -8.97 13.13
C GLN A 118 -9.75 -9.42 13.92
N ASN A 119 -8.77 -9.98 13.21
CA ASN A 119 -7.49 -10.28 13.83
C ASN A 119 -6.77 -8.95 14.10
N GLU A 120 -6.45 -8.68 15.36
CA GLU A 120 -5.74 -7.47 15.80
C GLU A 120 -4.42 -7.84 16.49
N GLN A 121 -3.88 -9.03 16.23
CA GLN A 121 -2.57 -9.39 16.75
C GLN A 121 -1.49 -8.46 16.18
N PRO A 122 -0.51 -8.02 16.99
CA PRO A 122 0.57 -7.15 16.52
C PRO A 122 1.30 -7.70 15.30
N THR A 123 1.70 -6.81 14.40
CA THR A 123 2.55 -7.13 13.25
C THR A 123 4.00 -6.90 13.65
N PRO A 124 4.93 -7.81 13.30
CA PRO A 124 6.35 -7.59 13.54
C PRO A 124 6.84 -6.24 12.99
N GLU A 125 7.80 -5.64 13.68
CA GLU A 125 8.50 -4.45 13.20
C GLU A 125 9.26 -4.72 11.88
N PRO A 126 9.54 -3.68 11.07
CA PRO A 126 10.30 -3.85 9.84
C PRO A 126 11.73 -4.30 10.16
N THR A 127 12.28 -5.16 9.32
CA THR A 127 13.69 -5.57 9.44
C THR A 127 14.56 -4.77 8.46
N GLY A 128 15.82 -4.50 8.81
CA GLY A 128 16.74 -3.71 7.97
C GLY A 128 16.65 -2.20 8.21
N ASP A 129 17.38 -1.41 7.43
CA ASP A 129 17.33 0.05 7.50
C ASP A 129 16.32 0.58 6.47
N ALA A 130 15.56 1.63 6.82
CA ALA A 130 14.72 2.32 5.86
C ALA A 130 15.54 3.05 4.80
N SER A 131 15.00 3.10 3.59
CA SER A 131 15.60 3.76 2.44
C SER A 131 14.55 4.52 1.63
N ALA A 132 14.98 5.39 0.72
CA ALA A 132 14.05 6.10 -0.17
C ALA A 132 13.23 5.14 -1.06
N SER A 133 13.72 3.93 -1.34
CA SER A 133 13.00 2.92 -2.11
C SER A 133 11.99 2.13 -1.30
N THR A 134 12.04 2.16 0.03
CA THR A 134 11.11 1.40 0.91
C THR A 134 10.26 2.32 1.78
N THR A 135 10.33 3.63 1.53
CA THR A 135 9.61 4.64 2.30
C THR A 135 8.46 5.23 1.50
N VAL A 136 7.25 5.09 2.01
CA VAL A 136 6.04 5.75 1.49
C VAL A 136 5.69 6.97 2.31
N TYR A 137 4.88 7.85 1.74
CA TYR A 137 4.37 9.03 2.41
C TYR A 137 3.03 9.46 1.80
N VAL A 138 2.28 10.24 2.58
CA VAL A 138 1.02 10.83 2.16
C VAL A 138 0.98 12.27 2.66
N TYR A 139 1.11 13.23 1.74
CA TYR A 139 1.00 14.67 2.03
C TYR A 139 -0.24 15.30 1.39
N GLY A 140 -0.81 14.66 0.38
CA GLY A 140 -2.03 15.10 -0.28
C GLY A 140 -2.31 14.32 -1.56
N PRO A 141 -3.39 14.65 -2.29
CA PRO A 141 -3.80 13.92 -3.49
C PRO A 141 -2.81 14.03 -4.66
N ASN A 142 -1.91 15.02 -4.63
CA ASN A 142 -0.87 15.23 -5.65
C ASN A 142 0.55 15.02 -5.10
N ALA A 143 0.67 14.46 -3.89
CA ALA A 143 1.94 14.31 -3.17
C ALA A 143 1.88 13.07 -2.28
N PHE A 144 2.10 11.90 -2.88
CA PHE A 144 2.14 10.61 -2.18
C PHE A 144 3.04 9.60 -2.90
N ALA A 145 3.40 8.55 -2.18
CA ALA A 145 4.12 7.40 -2.72
C ALA A 145 3.39 6.10 -2.39
N LEU A 146 3.56 5.10 -3.25
CA LEU A 146 3.09 3.72 -3.09
C LEU A 146 4.25 2.75 -3.32
N LEU A 147 4.24 1.61 -2.67
CA LEU A 147 5.09 0.47 -3.00
C LEU A 147 4.46 -0.29 -4.18
N LEU A 148 5.21 -0.44 -5.27
CA LEU A 148 4.79 -1.24 -6.42
C LEU A 148 5.82 -2.34 -6.70
N PRO A 149 5.45 -3.41 -7.42
CA PRO A 149 6.40 -4.44 -7.84
C PRO A 149 7.61 -3.83 -8.55
N GLN A 150 8.81 -4.29 -8.18
CA GLN A 150 10.04 -3.86 -8.84
C GLN A 150 10.17 -4.52 -10.22
N ASN A 151 9.76 -5.79 -10.35
CA ASN A 151 9.95 -6.55 -11.57
C ASN A 151 8.71 -6.44 -12.47
N SER A 152 8.96 -6.26 -13.77
CA SER A 152 7.90 -6.27 -14.79
C SER A 152 7.21 -7.63 -14.83
N GLY A 153 5.87 -7.64 -14.78
CA GLY A 153 5.05 -8.84 -14.85
C GLY A 153 5.02 -9.67 -13.56
N GLU A 154 5.46 -9.10 -12.44
CA GLU A 154 5.36 -9.69 -11.10
C GLU A 154 4.00 -9.38 -10.49
N MET A 155 3.42 -10.35 -9.78
CA MET A 155 2.16 -10.14 -9.03
C MET A 155 2.43 -9.26 -7.82
N VAL A 156 1.51 -8.36 -7.48
CA VAL A 156 1.60 -7.54 -6.25
C VAL A 156 1.75 -8.43 -5.01
N SER A 157 1.01 -9.55 -4.94
CA SER A 157 1.10 -10.51 -3.83
C SER A 157 2.45 -11.21 -3.69
N ASP A 158 3.20 -11.34 -4.79
CA ASP A 158 4.52 -11.97 -4.80
C ASP A 158 5.63 -10.95 -4.52
N ALA A 159 5.35 -9.67 -4.74
CA ALA A 159 6.29 -8.57 -4.61
C ALA A 159 6.49 -8.08 -3.17
N GLU A 160 5.80 -8.62 -2.15
CA GLU A 160 5.82 -8.08 -0.77
C GLU A 160 7.25 -7.81 -0.26
N GLU A 161 8.19 -8.74 -0.51
CA GLU A 161 9.60 -8.60 -0.11
C GLU A 161 10.42 -7.64 -0.98
N GLY A 162 10.01 -7.43 -2.23
CA GLY A 162 10.74 -6.71 -3.27
C GLY A 162 10.09 -5.42 -3.75
N GLY A 163 9.02 -4.97 -3.11
CA GLY A 163 8.32 -3.73 -3.46
C GLY A 163 9.23 -2.51 -3.37
N ILE A 164 9.08 -1.57 -4.31
CA ILE A 164 9.81 -0.31 -4.29
C ILE A 164 8.86 0.88 -4.42
N ALA A 165 9.24 1.99 -3.79
CA ALA A 165 8.45 3.21 -3.75
C ALA A 165 8.44 3.90 -5.12
N TYR A 166 7.23 4.15 -5.62
CA TYR A 166 6.91 5.06 -6.71
C TYR A 166 6.10 6.24 -6.19
N CYS A 167 6.21 7.40 -6.81
CA CYS A 167 5.58 8.61 -6.30
C CYS A 167 5.08 9.58 -7.37
N THR A 168 4.20 10.47 -6.95
CA THR A 168 3.79 11.63 -7.76
C THR A 168 5.00 12.46 -8.18
N ASP A 169 5.03 12.96 -9.40
CA ASP A 169 6.15 13.77 -9.90
C ASP A 169 6.53 14.94 -8.96
N GLY A 170 7.84 15.22 -8.84
CA GLY A 170 8.36 16.36 -8.07
C GLY A 170 8.35 16.18 -6.55
N SER A 171 8.00 15.00 -6.05
CA SER A 171 7.85 14.69 -4.62
C SER A 171 9.11 14.13 -3.94
N GLY A 172 10.19 13.94 -4.70
CA GLY A 172 11.52 13.61 -4.16
C GLY A 172 11.81 12.13 -3.92
N CYS A 173 10.91 11.20 -4.29
CA CYS A 173 11.27 9.78 -4.36
C CYS A 173 11.98 9.45 -5.68
N GLY A 174 12.71 8.32 -5.71
CA GLY A 174 13.56 7.94 -6.85
C GLY A 174 12.81 7.50 -8.10
N ASN A 175 11.55 7.06 -7.99
CA ASN A 175 10.76 6.53 -9.10
C ASN A 175 9.44 7.31 -9.25
N PRO A 176 9.29 8.18 -10.24
CA PRO A 176 8.00 8.79 -10.50
C PRO A 176 6.98 7.75 -11.00
N PHE A 177 5.70 7.94 -10.67
CA PHE A 177 4.63 7.16 -11.28
C PHE A 177 4.64 7.34 -12.80
N PRO A 178 4.44 6.28 -13.60
CA PRO A 178 4.21 6.42 -15.02
C PRO A 178 3.07 7.40 -15.31
N ASN A 179 3.24 8.19 -16.37
CA ASN A 179 2.22 9.14 -16.79
C ASN A 179 0.87 8.46 -17.02
N GLY A 180 -0.17 8.99 -16.36
CA GLY A 180 -1.54 8.48 -16.43
C GLY A 180 -1.80 7.24 -15.57
N LEU A 181 -0.82 6.73 -14.82
CA LEU A 181 -1.06 5.63 -13.89
C LEU A 181 -2.08 6.04 -12.83
N ILE A 182 -1.91 7.19 -12.18
CA ILE A 182 -2.88 7.69 -11.21
C ILE A 182 -3.98 8.46 -11.94
N THR A 183 -5.21 7.98 -11.87
CA THR A 183 -6.38 8.59 -12.55
C THR A 183 -7.30 9.33 -11.59
N GLY A 184 -7.22 9.02 -10.29
CA GLY A 184 -7.92 9.75 -9.23
C GLY A 184 -7.30 9.44 -7.87
N ALA A 185 -7.23 10.44 -6.99
CA ALA A 185 -6.68 10.28 -5.65
C ALA A 185 -7.38 11.20 -4.64
N ALA A 186 -7.72 10.66 -3.47
CA ALA A 186 -8.39 11.37 -2.40
C ALA A 186 -7.63 11.20 -1.08
N TYR A 187 -7.20 12.34 -0.53
CA TYR A 187 -6.53 12.40 0.76
C TYR A 187 -7.55 12.57 1.89
N SER A 188 -7.33 11.89 3.02
CA SER A 188 -8.00 12.20 4.28
C SER A 188 -7.10 11.95 5.48
N ALA A 189 -7.44 12.57 6.60
CA ALA A 189 -6.79 12.36 7.89
C ALA A 189 -7.86 12.09 8.94
N SER A 190 -7.53 11.29 9.94
CA SER A 190 -8.42 11.05 11.06
C SER A 190 -8.59 12.31 11.91
N ALA A 191 -9.76 12.49 12.53
CA ALA A 191 -10.05 13.68 13.33
C ALA A 191 -9.16 13.80 14.59
N ASP A 192 -8.70 12.67 15.11
CA ASP A 192 -7.80 12.58 16.28
C ASP A 192 -6.31 12.56 15.90
N GLY A 193 -5.98 12.61 14.60
CA GLY A 193 -4.61 12.56 14.09
C GLY A 193 -3.90 11.22 14.28
N SER A 194 -4.64 10.13 14.48
CA SER A 194 -4.12 8.75 14.52
C SER A 194 -3.61 8.25 13.17
N TYR A 195 -4.18 8.70 12.04
CA TYR A 195 -3.72 8.29 10.71
C TYR A 195 -3.93 9.35 9.62
N VAL A 196 -3.19 9.18 8.53
CA VAL A 196 -3.45 9.79 7.21
C VAL A 196 -3.64 8.69 6.18
N GLN A 197 -4.38 8.96 5.13
CA GLN A 197 -4.57 8.00 4.05
C GLN A 197 -4.73 8.66 2.68
N ILE A 198 -4.46 7.87 1.66
CA ILE A 198 -4.75 8.13 0.26
C ILE A 198 -5.52 6.92 -0.28
N THR A 199 -6.65 7.17 -0.94
CA THR A 199 -7.39 6.16 -1.70
C THR A 199 -7.57 6.65 -3.11
N GLY A 200 -7.56 5.77 -4.10
CA GLY A 200 -7.57 6.24 -5.48
C GLY A 200 -7.80 5.18 -6.53
N CYS A 201 -7.99 5.69 -7.74
CA CYS A 201 -8.07 4.92 -8.97
C CYS A 201 -6.78 5.04 -9.75
N MET A 202 -6.46 3.98 -10.48
CA MET A 202 -5.32 3.91 -11.36
C MET A 202 -5.69 3.29 -12.71
N ASP A 203 -4.89 3.55 -13.74
CA ASP A 203 -4.93 2.82 -15.01
C ASP A 203 -3.81 1.77 -14.99
N SER A 204 -4.18 0.53 -14.65
CA SER A 204 -3.23 -0.58 -14.56
C SER A 204 -2.46 -0.84 -15.87
N SER A 205 -2.97 -0.39 -17.04
CA SER A 205 -2.25 -0.53 -18.30
C SER A 205 -0.99 0.36 -18.40
N LYS A 206 -0.81 1.31 -17.48
CA LYS A 206 0.35 2.23 -17.43
C LYS A 206 1.51 1.69 -16.62
N PHE A 207 1.34 0.57 -15.93
CA PHE A 207 2.37 -0.08 -15.15
C PHE A 207 2.45 -1.56 -15.54
N PRO A 208 3.63 -2.19 -15.59
CA PRO A 208 3.77 -3.56 -16.03
C PRO A 208 3.42 -4.57 -14.92
N PHE A 209 2.18 -4.54 -14.44
CA PHE A 209 1.65 -5.57 -13.53
C PHE A 209 1.57 -6.93 -14.24
N ALA A 210 1.51 -8.01 -13.47
CA ALA A 210 1.21 -9.33 -14.03
C ALA A 210 -0.18 -9.38 -14.66
N ASP A 211 -0.35 -10.25 -15.67
CA ASP A 211 -1.68 -10.51 -16.24
C ASP A 211 -2.59 -11.19 -15.20
N ASN A 212 -3.82 -10.70 -15.06
CA ASN A 212 -4.80 -11.18 -14.07
C ASN A 212 -4.34 -11.02 -12.60
N ASP A 213 -3.59 -9.96 -12.31
CA ASP A 213 -3.21 -9.62 -10.94
C ASP A 213 -4.38 -9.01 -10.16
N ASP A 214 -4.92 -9.77 -9.20
CA ASP A 214 -5.99 -9.32 -8.31
C ASP A 214 -5.51 -8.39 -7.20
N GLY A 215 -4.19 -8.24 -7.04
CA GLY A 215 -3.56 -7.35 -6.07
C GLY A 215 -2.89 -8.06 -4.90
N GLY A 216 -2.39 -7.25 -3.99
CA GLY A 216 -1.67 -7.69 -2.80
C GLY A 216 -1.51 -6.56 -1.79
N GLN A 217 -0.85 -6.88 -0.68
CA GLN A 217 -0.66 -5.95 0.43
C GLN A 217 0.83 -5.64 0.63
N PHE A 218 1.14 -4.38 0.89
CA PHE A 218 2.38 -3.99 1.56
C PHE A 218 2.05 -3.43 2.94
N ASP A 219 2.90 -3.70 3.92
CA ASP A 219 2.69 -3.26 5.29
C ASP A 219 4.02 -2.96 6.00
N VAL A 220 3.93 -2.66 7.28
CA VAL A 220 5.11 -2.32 8.10
C VAL A 220 6.16 -3.44 8.17
N ARG A 221 5.81 -4.69 7.85
CA ARG A 221 6.71 -5.83 7.90
C ARG A 221 7.54 -5.95 6.62
N TYR A 222 6.94 -5.68 5.45
CA TYR A 222 7.58 -5.88 4.16
C TYR A 222 7.30 -4.75 3.15
N PRO A 223 8.31 -4.36 2.34
CA PRO A 223 9.66 -4.94 2.23
C PRO A 223 10.57 -4.62 3.44
N ASN A 224 11.78 -5.17 3.48
CA ASN A 224 12.75 -4.82 4.52
C ASN A 224 13.02 -3.30 4.52
N GLY A 225 12.97 -2.67 5.69
CA GLY A 225 13.08 -1.21 5.83
C GLY A 225 11.80 -0.47 5.43
N ALA A 226 10.67 -1.14 5.31
CA ALA A 226 9.38 -0.52 5.04
C ALA A 226 9.02 0.53 6.10
N GLN A 227 8.59 1.70 5.65
CA GLN A 227 8.18 2.77 6.53
C GLN A 227 7.18 3.71 5.85
N CYS A 228 6.23 4.26 6.62
CA CYS A 228 5.56 5.49 6.25
C CYS A 228 6.05 6.71 7.06
N THR A 229 6.26 7.86 6.39
CA THR A 229 6.83 9.04 7.05
C THR A 229 5.94 9.66 8.14
N PHE A 230 4.61 9.49 8.09
CA PHE A 230 3.69 10.15 9.03
C PHE A 230 3.86 9.67 10.49
N GLY A 231 4.17 8.39 10.69
CA GLY A 231 4.45 7.81 12.02
C GLY A 231 5.93 7.52 12.28
N GLY A 232 6.75 7.45 11.21
CA GLY A 232 8.17 7.11 11.34
C GLY A 232 8.43 5.61 11.25
N TYR A 233 9.69 5.22 11.45
CA TYR A 233 10.13 3.82 11.36
C TYR A 233 9.42 2.95 12.40
N GLY A 234 8.86 1.82 11.96
CA GLY A 234 8.09 0.90 12.81
C GLY A 234 6.63 1.30 13.08
N ALA A 235 6.20 2.50 12.68
CA ALA A 235 4.78 2.85 12.73
C ALA A 235 3.99 2.03 11.71
N SER A 236 2.78 1.59 12.10
CA SER A 236 1.96 0.74 11.23
C SER A 236 1.53 1.50 9.98
N PHE A 237 1.56 0.82 8.84
CA PHE A 237 0.84 1.23 7.64
C PHE A 237 0.27 0.00 6.97
N ILE A 238 -0.74 0.22 6.13
CA ILE A 238 -1.29 -0.78 5.24
C ILE A 238 -1.46 -0.14 3.86
N GLU A 239 -0.97 -0.83 2.85
CA GLU A 239 -1.15 -0.48 1.46
C GLU A 239 -1.72 -1.68 0.72
N GLN A 240 -2.70 -1.46 -0.15
CA GLN A 240 -3.13 -2.45 -1.13
C GLN A 240 -3.15 -1.83 -2.52
N VAL A 241 -2.68 -2.61 -3.49
CA VAL A 241 -2.67 -2.27 -4.90
C VAL A 241 -3.42 -3.40 -5.62
N GLU A 242 -4.47 -3.05 -6.36
CA GLU A 242 -5.38 -4.00 -6.99
C GLU A 242 -5.51 -3.71 -8.48
N PRO A 243 -4.63 -4.28 -9.32
CA PRO A 243 -4.62 -4.03 -10.75
C PRO A 243 -5.94 -4.41 -11.45
N SER A 244 -6.52 -5.58 -11.14
CA SER A 244 -7.78 -6.03 -11.75
C SER A 244 -8.97 -5.12 -11.45
N ALA A 245 -8.95 -4.42 -10.31
CA ALA A 245 -9.95 -3.44 -9.91
C ALA A 245 -9.55 -1.98 -10.23
N ASN A 246 -8.38 -1.75 -10.83
CA ASN A 246 -7.86 -0.41 -11.16
C ASN A 246 -7.85 0.55 -9.95
N ARG A 247 -7.49 0.06 -8.76
CA ARG A 247 -7.49 0.87 -7.54
C ARG A 247 -6.30 0.62 -6.62
N PHE A 248 -6.08 1.58 -5.73
CA PHE A 248 -5.09 1.49 -4.67
C PHE A 248 -5.58 2.19 -3.40
N CYS A 249 -4.95 1.85 -2.29
CA CYS A 249 -5.15 2.53 -1.03
C CYS A 249 -3.90 2.40 -0.14
N LEU A 250 -3.58 3.46 0.58
CA LEU A 250 -2.54 3.48 1.58
C LEU A 250 -3.05 4.25 2.81
N ARG A 251 -2.91 3.66 3.98
CA ARG A 251 -3.11 4.34 5.27
C ARG A 251 -1.86 4.22 6.10
N CYS A 252 -1.36 5.37 6.57
CA CYS A 252 -0.25 5.48 7.48
C CYS A 252 -0.74 5.86 8.86
N CYS A 253 -0.45 5.02 9.85
CA CYS A 253 -0.78 5.29 11.24
C CYS A 253 0.39 5.97 11.96
N LYS A 254 0.05 6.70 13.02
CA LYS A 254 1.02 7.43 13.83
C LYS A 254 1.84 6.52 14.75
N SER A 255 1.26 5.39 15.16
CA SER A 255 1.82 4.50 16.17
C SER A 255 2.21 3.14 15.59
N ALA A 256 3.21 2.52 16.19
CA ALA A 256 3.50 1.11 15.96
C ALA A 256 2.34 0.22 16.47
N ASN A 257 2.18 -0.95 15.85
CA ASN A 257 1.17 -1.95 16.21
C ASN A 257 -0.29 -1.44 16.22
N ASP A 258 -0.62 -0.42 15.43
CA ASP A 258 -1.99 0.09 15.32
C ASP A 258 -2.83 -0.80 14.40
N GLN A 259 -3.21 -1.98 14.89
CA GLN A 259 -4.06 -2.93 14.14
C GLN A 259 -5.54 -2.57 14.14
N GLN A 260 -5.93 -1.48 14.83
CA GLN A 260 -7.30 -0.97 14.79
C GLN A 260 -7.48 -0.06 13.58
N ASN A 261 -6.51 0.81 13.30
CA ASN A 261 -6.57 1.72 12.17
C ASN A 261 -5.82 1.20 10.93
N CYS A 262 -4.67 0.53 11.11
CA CYS A 262 -3.82 -0.03 10.06
C CYS A 262 -3.71 -1.55 10.20
N ASN A 263 -4.85 -2.25 10.10
CA ASN A 263 -4.92 -3.70 10.27
C ASN A 263 -4.29 -4.44 9.09
N SER A 264 -3.07 -4.97 9.27
CA SER A 264 -2.36 -5.78 8.26
C SER A 264 -3.03 -7.13 7.95
N HIS A 265 -3.89 -7.64 8.81
CA HIS A 265 -4.55 -8.95 8.61
C HIS A 265 -5.76 -8.90 7.64
N GLN A 266 -5.78 -7.91 6.74
CA GLN A 266 -6.81 -7.66 5.74
C GLN A 266 -6.29 -7.86 4.30
N ASP A 267 -5.24 -8.67 4.12
CA ASP A 267 -4.55 -8.99 2.86
C ASP A 267 -5.47 -9.33 1.68
N ARG A 268 -6.62 -9.95 1.93
CA ARG A 268 -7.59 -10.35 0.89
C ARG A 268 -8.93 -9.62 0.95
N ALA A 269 -9.05 -8.62 1.81
CA ALA A 269 -10.31 -7.92 2.03
C ALA A 269 -10.59 -6.87 0.94
N GLY A 270 -9.54 -6.40 0.27
CA GLY A 270 -9.57 -5.31 -0.69
C GLY A 270 -9.60 -3.93 -0.01
N CYS A 271 -9.22 -2.93 -0.78
CA CYS A 271 -9.08 -1.54 -0.42
C CYS A 271 -10.32 -0.94 0.23
N PRO A 272 -11.56 -1.13 -0.31
CA PRO A 272 -12.76 -0.57 0.31
C PRO A 272 -13.00 -1.09 1.74
N VAL A 273 -12.50 -2.28 2.07
CA VAL A 273 -12.63 -2.88 3.40
C VAL A 273 -11.44 -2.52 4.29
N ALA A 274 -10.21 -2.64 3.79
CA ALA A 274 -8.99 -2.38 4.55
C ALA A 274 -8.81 -0.89 4.87
N VAL A 275 -9.05 -0.03 3.86
CA VAL A 275 -8.95 1.42 3.97
C VAL A 275 -10.20 2.05 3.35
N PRO A 276 -11.31 2.15 4.11
CA PRO A 276 -12.50 2.86 3.64
C PRO A 276 -12.17 4.29 3.21
N GLY A 277 -12.71 4.74 2.08
CA GLY A 277 -12.38 6.03 1.48
C GLY A 277 -13.14 6.32 0.19
N THR A 278 -12.55 7.16 -0.66
CA THR A 278 -13.13 7.55 -1.96
C THR A 278 -12.48 6.74 -3.08
N TYR A 279 -13.31 6.05 -3.86
CA TYR A 279 -12.93 5.22 -5.02
C TYR A 279 -13.73 5.58 -6.27
N GLU A 280 -14.36 6.76 -6.26
CA GLU A 280 -15.20 7.28 -7.33
C GLU A 280 -14.80 8.74 -7.58
N PHE A 281 -14.35 9.04 -8.80
CA PHE A 281 -13.81 10.34 -9.21
C PHE A 281 -14.50 10.83 -10.48
N GLY A 282 -15.74 11.28 -10.33
CA GLY A 282 -16.55 11.74 -11.46
C GLY A 282 -16.90 10.59 -12.39
N GLU A 283 -16.45 10.65 -13.64
CA GLU A 283 -16.64 9.57 -14.62
C GLU A 283 -15.61 8.43 -14.48
N VAL A 284 -14.59 8.62 -13.65
CA VAL A 284 -13.57 7.60 -13.36
C VAL A 284 -13.91 6.91 -12.04
N GLY A 285 -14.54 5.74 -12.12
CA GLY A 285 -14.82 4.86 -10.97
C GLY A 285 -13.93 3.61 -10.99
N CYS A 286 -13.48 3.17 -9.81
CA CYS A 286 -12.70 1.94 -9.63
C CYS A 286 -13.32 1.11 -8.49
N SER A 287 -14.37 0.36 -8.82
CA SER A 287 -15.21 -0.43 -7.90
C SER A 287 -14.92 -1.91 -7.93
#